data_AF-A0A136KRQ0-F1
#
_entry.id   AF-A0A136KRQ0-F1
#
_cell.length_a   1.000
_cell.length_b   1.000
_cell.length_c   1.000
_cell.angle_alpha   90.00
_cell.angle_beta   90.00
_cell.angle_gamma   90.00
#
_symmetry.space_group_name_H-M   'P 1'
#
loop_
_entity.id
_entity.type
_entity.pdbx_description
1 polymer ?
#
loop_
_entity_poly.entity_id
_entity_poly.type
_entity_poly.pdbx_seq_one_letter_code
_entity_poly.pdbx_strand_id
1 'polypeptide(L)'
;PPFPNLFFFFADEMDDGGAYLRGITADFVQRYNPRMYSPPQYAAWILAPVVLHQGTADDAVPLQWSNTFADKMEYLNKDITYYIYQDEDHNFTQGSWTTLIQRDLQFFRKNLNL
;
A
#
# COMPACT_ATOMS: atom_id res chain seq x y z
N PRO A 1 7.28 -3.89 0.79
CA PRO A 1 7.97 -5.00 1.47
C PRO A 1 7.00 -5.67 2.45
N PRO A 2 7.14 -6.97 2.73
CA PRO A 2 6.30 -7.60 3.75
C PRO A 2 6.61 -7.05 5.14
N PHE A 3 5.62 -7.08 6.02
CA PHE A 3 5.84 -6.84 7.44
C PHE A 3 6.85 -7.88 7.99
N PRO A 4 7.81 -7.47 8.85
CA PRO A 4 7.96 -6.16 9.47
C PRO A 4 8.92 -5.22 8.74
N ASN A 5 9.49 -5.64 7.59
CA ASN A 5 10.53 -4.88 6.87
C ASN A 5 10.08 -3.48 6.42
N LEU A 6 8.76 -3.26 6.33
CA LEU A 6 8.14 -1.93 6.21
C LEU A 6 8.70 -0.93 7.23
N PHE A 7 8.80 -1.31 8.51
CA PHE A 7 9.24 -0.38 9.55
C PHE A 7 10.69 0.04 9.39
N PHE A 8 11.52 -0.85 8.84
CA PHE A 8 12.93 -0.56 8.64
C PHE A 8 13.18 0.34 7.45
N PHE A 9 12.20 0.55 6.57
CA PHE A 9 12.36 1.45 5.43
C PHE A 9 12.62 2.90 5.86
N PHE A 10 11.99 3.35 6.96
CA PHE A 10 12.19 4.70 7.53
C PHE A 10 12.93 4.70 8.86
N ALA A 11 13.27 3.52 9.41
CA ALA A 11 13.89 3.43 10.74
C ALA A 11 15.26 4.12 10.82
N ASP A 12 15.99 4.18 9.71
CA ASP A 12 17.32 4.79 9.67
C ASP A 12 17.25 6.34 9.70
N GLU A 13 16.07 6.93 9.50
CA GLU A 13 15.83 8.39 9.61
C GLU A 13 15.54 8.85 11.05
N MET A 14 15.39 7.92 11.99
CA MET A 14 15.10 8.24 13.39
C MET A 14 16.35 8.71 14.16
N ASP A 15 16.17 9.51 15.20
CA ASP A 15 17.25 10.05 16.05
C ASP A 15 18.17 8.96 16.64
N ASP A 16 17.60 7.80 16.97
CA ASP A 16 18.34 6.65 17.51
C ASP A 16 18.84 5.69 16.43
N GLY A 17 18.76 6.11 15.16
CA GLY A 17 18.99 5.27 14.00
C GLY A 17 18.16 3.99 14.07
N GLY A 18 16.91 4.04 14.54
CA GLY A 18 15.97 2.93 14.51
C GLY A 18 16.23 1.80 15.51
N ALA A 19 17.15 1.98 16.46
CA ALA A 19 17.52 0.96 17.45
C ALA A 19 16.31 0.49 18.28
N TYR A 20 15.47 1.42 18.72
CA TYR A 20 14.26 1.14 19.48
C TYR A 20 13.24 0.33 18.68
N LEU A 21 12.95 0.74 17.44
CA LEU A 21 12.02 -0.01 16.56
C LEU A 21 12.55 -1.41 16.23
N ARG A 22 13.87 -1.54 16.03
CA ARG A 22 14.53 -2.85 15.86
C ARG A 22 14.37 -3.74 17.10
N GLY A 23 14.52 -3.18 18.29
CA GLY A 23 14.28 -3.89 19.56
C GLY A 23 12.84 -4.41 19.68
N ILE A 24 11.83 -3.54 19.48
CA ILE A 24 10.42 -3.94 19.54
C ILE A 24 10.11 -4.98 18.46
N THR A 25 10.64 -4.80 17.25
CA THR A 25 10.41 -5.74 16.15
C THR A 25 11.03 -7.10 16.46
N ALA A 26 12.23 -7.13 17.07
CA ALA A 26 12.87 -8.37 17.51
C ALA A 26 12.02 -9.12 18.53
N ASP A 27 11.49 -8.41 19.53
CA ASP A 27 10.56 -8.97 20.52
C ASP A 27 9.27 -9.50 19.87
N PHE A 28 8.73 -8.75 18.90
CA PHE A 28 7.53 -9.14 18.17
C PHE A 28 7.74 -10.46 17.40
N VAL A 29 8.81 -10.57 16.61
CA VAL A 29 9.04 -11.74 15.76
C VAL A 29 9.41 -13.00 16.54
N GLN A 30 9.83 -12.87 17.81
CA GLN A 30 9.99 -14.00 18.72
C GLN A 30 8.66 -14.58 19.19
N ARG A 31 7.62 -13.74 19.31
CA ARG A 31 6.30 -14.11 19.86
C ARG A 31 5.27 -14.41 18.78
N TYR A 32 5.40 -13.78 17.62
CA TYR A 32 4.42 -13.83 16.55
C TYR A 32 5.08 -14.10 15.21
N ASN A 33 4.33 -14.75 14.30
CA ASN A 33 4.76 -14.88 12.91
C ASN A 33 4.42 -13.58 12.15
N PRO A 34 5.40 -12.74 11.76
CA PRO A 34 5.14 -11.46 11.11
C PRO A 34 4.43 -11.59 9.76
N ARG A 35 4.57 -12.72 9.06
CA ARG A 35 3.85 -12.96 7.81
C ARG A 35 2.33 -12.90 7.98
N MET A 36 1.85 -13.24 9.18
CA MET A 36 0.41 -13.22 9.48
C MET A 36 -0.17 -11.80 9.53
N TYR A 37 0.69 -10.77 9.62
CA TYR A 37 0.33 -9.35 9.76
C TYR A 37 0.67 -8.54 8.51
N SER A 38 0.93 -9.21 7.38
CA SER A 38 1.21 -8.55 6.11
C SER A 38 -0.01 -8.73 5.17
N PRO A 39 -0.88 -7.72 5.01
CA PRO A 39 -2.12 -7.84 4.22
C PRO A 39 -1.92 -8.41 2.81
N PRO A 40 -0.86 -8.05 2.05
CA PRO A 40 -0.62 -8.63 0.73
C PRO A 40 -0.51 -10.16 0.73
N GLN A 41 -0.16 -10.81 1.84
CA GLN A 41 -0.13 -12.28 1.94
C GLN A 41 -1.50 -12.92 1.70
N TYR A 42 -2.57 -12.19 2.00
CA TYR A 42 -3.94 -12.66 1.92
C TYR A 42 -4.68 -12.15 0.67
N ALA A 43 -3.97 -11.63 -0.33
CA ALA A 43 -4.58 -11.15 -1.58
C ALA A 43 -5.52 -12.18 -2.24
N ALA A 44 -5.23 -13.48 -2.07
CA ALA A 44 -6.09 -14.56 -2.57
C ALA A 44 -7.50 -14.56 -1.95
N TRP A 45 -7.69 -13.98 -0.76
CA TRP A 45 -8.97 -13.90 -0.06
C TRP A 45 -9.82 -12.70 -0.49
N ILE A 46 -9.25 -11.78 -1.27
CA ILE A 46 -10.01 -10.63 -1.79
C ILE A 46 -10.99 -11.16 -2.85
N LEU A 47 -12.28 -10.92 -2.61
CA LEU A 47 -13.37 -11.26 -3.53
C LEU A 47 -14.03 -10.02 -4.14
N ALA A 48 -13.90 -8.86 -3.49
CA ALA A 48 -14.45 -7.61 -3.98
C ALA A 48 -13.54 -6.98 -5.04
N PRO A 49 -14.10 -6.21 -5.98
CA PRO A 49 -13.31 -5.31 -6.83
C PRO A 49 -12.47 -4.34 -5.98
N VAL A 50 -11.27 -4.01 -6.46
CA VAL A 50 -10.35 -3.07 -5.80
C VAL A 50 -9.98 -1.95 -6.77
N VAL A 51 -10.01 -0.70 -6.30
CA VAL A 51 -9.36 0.42 -6.98
C VAL A 51 -8.15 0.86 -6.16
N LEU A 52 -7.01 1.03 -6.82
CA LEU A 52 -5.74 1.43 -6.21
C LEU A 52 -5.24 2.71 -6.88
N HIS A 53 -4.78 3.65 -6.06
CA HIS A 53 -4.25 4.94 -6.50
C HIS A 53 -2.84 5.14 -5.93
N GLN A 54 -1.89 5.59 -6.75
CA GLN A 54 -0.52 5.85 -6.30
C GLN A 54 0.08 7.06 -7.03
N GLY A 55 0.60 8.01 -6.26
CA GLY A 55 1.45 9.09 -6.79
C GLY A 55 2.88 8.62 -7.02
N THR A 56 3.53 9.08 -8.09
CA THR A 56 4.94 8.72 -8.38
C THR A 56 5.95 9.47 -7.51
N ALA A 57 5.55 10.57 -6.88
CA ALA A 57 6.38 11.38 -5.98
C ALA A 57 5.97 11.19 -4.50
N ASP A 58 5.27 10.11 -4.18
CA ASP A 58 4.96 9.71 -2.81
C ASP A 58 6.24 9.24 -2.10
N ASP A 59 6.69 10.03 -1.13
CA ASP A 59 7.88 9.79 -0.31
C ASP A 59 7.60 8.89 0.91
N ALA A 60 6.33 8.76 1.30
CA ALA A 60 5.91 7.95 2.44
C ALA A 60 5.54 6.51 2.05
N VAL A 61 5.09 6.29 0.81
CA VAL A 61 4.77 4.96 0.28
C VAL A 61 5.41 4.79 -1.11
N PRO A 62 6.54 4.08 -1.20
CA PRO A 62 7.22 3.87 -2.47
C PRO A 62 6.33 3.20 -3.53
N LEU A 63 6.30 3.78 -4.74
CA LEU A 63 5.56 3.29 -5.91
C LEU A 63 5.67 1.77 -6.13
N GLN A 64 6.88 1.22 -5.95
CA GLN A 64 7.14 -0.21 -6.14
C GLN A 64 6.26 -1.11 -5.25
N TRP A 65 5.80 -0.64 -4.09
CA TRP A 65 4.97 -1.43 -3.19
C TRP A 65 3.56 -1.62 -3.77
N SER A 66 3.00 -0.55 -4.32
CA SER A 66 1.72 -0.57 -5.02
C SER A 66 1.82 -1.38 -6.33
N ASN A 67 2.90 -1.24 -7.10
CA ASN A 67 3.17 -2.11 -8.25
C ASN A 67 3.18 -3.59 -7.86
N THR A 68 3.94 -3.94 -6.82
CA THR A 68 4.05 -5.34 -6.36
C THR A 68 2.70 -5.90 -5.90
N PHE A 69 1.85 -5.09 -5.29
CA PHE A 69 0.51 -5.51 -4.89
C PHE A 69 -0.41 -5.68 -6.10
N ALA A 70 -0.37 -4.74 -7.05
CA ALA A 70 -1.14 -4.83 -8.30
C ALA A 70 -0.77 -6.08 -9.11
N ASP A 71 0.53 -6.32 -9.34
CA ASP A 71 1.04 -7.52 -10.02
C ASP A 71 0.55 -8.80 -9.34
N LYS A 72 0.52 -8.83 -8.00
CA LYS A 72 0.03 -9.98 -7.24
C LYS A 72 -1.47 -10.19 -7.42
N MET A 73 -2.26 -9.12 -7.43
CA MET A 73 -3.70 -9.18 -7.65
C MET A 73 -4.01 -9.68 -9.07
N GLU A 74 -3.30 -9.17 -10.06
CA GLU A 74 -3.41 -9.60 -11.46
C GLU A 74 -3.01 -11.07 -11.64
N TYR A 75 -1.88 -11.50 -11.07
CA TYR A 75 -1.44 -12.90 -11.09
C TYR A 75 -2.48 -13.85 -10.49
N LEU A 76 -3.23 -13.40 -9.48
CA LEU A 76 -4.30 -14.16 -8.83
C LEU A 76 -5.66 -14.02 -9.53
N ASN A 77 -5.72 -13.39 -10.72
CA ASN A 77 -6.92 -13.08 -11.48
C ASN A 77 -7.99 -12.35 -10.64
N LYS A 78 -7.57 -11.39 -9.82
CA LYS A 78 -8.47 -10.55 -9.01
C LYS A 78 -8.92 -9.33 -9.81
N ASP A 79 -10.11 -8.83 -9.49
CA ASP A 79 -10.62 -7.58 -10.07
C ASP A 79 -9.93 -6.39 -9.39
N ILE A 80 -8.95 -5.83 -10.10
CA ILE A 80 -8.21 -4.63 -9.67
C ILE A 80 -8.16 -3.62 -10.81
N THR A 81 -8.36 -2.35 -10.46
CA THR A 81 -8.05 -1.21 -11.31
C THR A 81 -6.96 -0.38 -10.63
N TYR A 82 -5.81 -0.22 -11.28
CA TYR A 82 -4.67 0.51 -10.72
C TYR A 82 -4.38 1.79 -11.51
N TYR A 83 -4.42 2.94 -10.82
CA TYR A 83 -4.10 4.24 -11.37
C TYR A 83 -2.80 4.80 -10.78
N ILE A 84 -1.87 5.14 -11.65
CA ILE A 84 -0.62 5.83 -11.30
C ILE A 84 -0.73 7.30 -11.74
N TYR A 85 -0.30 8.20 -10.86
CA TYR A 85 -0.39 9.64 -11.05
C TYR A 85 1.00 10.25 -11.05
N GLN A 86 1.38 10.80 -12.20
CA GLN A 86 2.68 11.41 -12.37
C GLN A 86 2.82 12.64 -11.48
N ASP A 87 3.96 12.74 -10.81
CA ASP A 87 4.39 13.83 -9.93
C ASP A 87 3.52 14.06 -8.67
N GLU A 88 2.50 13.23 -8.43
CA GLU A 88 1.68 13.33 -7.23
C GLU A 88 2.41 12.84 -5.98
N ASP A 89 2.18 13.57 -4.88
CA ASP A 89 2.67 13.26 -3.56
C ASP A 89 1.69 12.36 -2.78
N HIS A 90 2.05 12.04 -1.54
CA HIS A 90 1.26 11.19 -0.64
C HIS A 90 -0.17 11.69 -0.41
N ASN A 91 -0.37 13.01 -0.45
CA ASN A 91 -1.65 13.67 -0.15
C ASN A 91 -2.40 14.11 -1.42
N PHE A 92 -1.88 13.77 -2.60
CA PHE A 92 -2.43 14.16 -3.89
C PHE A 92 -2.60 15.68 -4.06
N THR A 93 -1.65 16.48 -3.57
CA THR A 93 -1.75 17.95 -3.61
C THR A 93 -1.27 18.60 -4.91
N GLN A 94 -0.79 17.83 -5.89
CA GLN A 94 -0.17 18.35 -7.12
C GLN A 94 -1.15 18.53 -8.30
N GLY A 95 -2.46 18.36 -8.06
CA GLY A 95 -3.53 18.73 -8.99
C GLY A 95 -4.47 17.58 -9.42
N SER A 96 -4.14 16.34 -9.09
CA SER A 96 -4.89 15.15 -9.47
C SER A 96 -5.98 14.76 -8.49
N TRP A 97 -6.09 15.42 -7.34
CA TRP A 97 -7.11 15.16 -6.32
C TRP A 97 -8.51 15.02 -6.91
N THR A 98 -8.94 15.97 -7.73
CA THR A 98 -10.27 15.95 -8.37
C THR A 98 -10.46 14.71 -9.25
N THR A 99 -9.43 14.32 -10.01
CA THR A 99 -9.46 13.13 -10.87
C THR A 99 -9.54 11.85 -10.05
N LEU A 100 -8.78 11.75 -8.94
CA LEU A 100 -8.85 10.63 -8.01
C LEU A 100 -10.27 10.47 -7.46
N ILE A 101 -10.84 11.54 -6.90
CA ILE A 101 -12.20 11.51 -6.33
C ILE A 101 -13.25 11.14 -7.37
N GLN A 102 -13.14 11.64 -8.61
CA GLN A 102 -14.05 11.27 -9.68
C GLN A 102 -13.98 9.78 -10.03
N ARG A 103 -12.78 9.19 -10.04
CA ARG A 103 -12.58 7.76 -10.28
C ARG A 103 -13.16 6.92 -9.15
N ASP A 104 -12.98 7.34 -7.89
CA ASP A 104 -13.61 6.69 -6.74
C ASP A 104 -15.13 6.69 -6.84
N LEU A 105 -15.72 7.85 -7.13
CA LEU A 105 -17.17 7.96 -7.30
C LEU A 105 -17.70 7.06 -8.42
N GLN A 106 -16.98 6.99 -9.56
CA GLN A 106 -17.34 6.09 -10.65
C GLN A 106 -17.22 4.61 -10.25
N PHE A 107 -16.15 4.25 -9.56
CA PHE A 107 -15.91 2.90 -9.06
C PHE A 107 -17.01 2.46 -8.10
N PHE A 108 -17.37 3.28 -7.12
CA PHE A 108 -18.42 2.95 -6.16
C PHE A 108 -19.81 2.92 -6.80
N ARG A 109 -20.15 3.86 -7.70
CA ARG A 109 -21.41 3.80 -8.46
C ARG A 109 -21.54 2.50 -9.25
N LYS A 110 -20.48 2.10 -9.95
CA LYS A 110 -20.43 0.86 -10.73
C LYS A 110 -20.64 -0.39 -9.87
N ASN A 111 -20.00 -0.46 -8.69
CA ASN A 111 -19.94 -1.70 -7.90
C ASN A 111 -21.00 -1.79 -6.79
N LEU A 112 -21.59 -0.67 -6.37
CA LEU A 112 -22.60 -0.61 -5.31
C LEU A 112 -23.98 -0.18 -5.81
N ASN A 113 -24.15 0.09 -7.12
CA ASN A 113 -25.39 0.58 -7.73
C ASN A 113 -25.93 1.86 -7.05
N LEU A 114 -25.02 2.80 -6.77
CA LEU A 114 -25.33 4.13 -6.21
C LEU A 114 -25.72 5.15 -7.29
#